data_AF-A0A6I9HR58-F1
#
_entry.id   AF-A0A6I9HR58-F1
#
_cell.length_a   1.000
_cell.length_b   1.000
_cell.length_c   1.000
_cell.angle_alpha   90.00
_cell.angle_beta   90.00
_cell.angle_gamma   90.00
#
_symmetry.space_group_name_H-M   'P 1'
#
loop_
_entity.id
_entity.type
_entity.pdbx_description
1 polymer ?
#
loop_
_entity_poly.entity_id
_entity_poly.type
_entity_poly.pdbx_seq_one_letter_code
_entity_poly.pdbx_strand_id
1 'polypeptide(L)'
;MEKITEKQTEVETALSELSGCPMPQLDPRVLEVYRGVREVLSKYRSGKLPKAFKIIPALSNWEQILYITEPETWTAAAMYQATRIFSSNLKERMAQRFYNLVLLPRIRDDIAEYKRLNFHLYMALKKALFKPAAWFKGILIPLCESGTCTLREAIIIGSILSKCSIPVLHSSAALLKLAEMQYSGANSIFLRLLIDKKYALPFRVLDALVFHFLAFRSEQRLLPVLWHQSLLALAQRYKEDLSSEQKEALLELLKFHSHPQISPEIRRELMNSGTRDVEGEQPPAME
;
A
#
# COMPACT_ATOMS: atom_id res chain seq x y z
N MET A 1 9.95 -42.18 -14.32
CA MET A 1 8.97 -41.21 -14.85
C MET A 1 7.69 -41.18 -14.04
N GLU A 2 7.29 -42.26 -13.37
CA GLU A 2 6.09 -42.33 -12.51
C GLU A 2 6.08 -41.35 -11.31
N LYS A 3 7.24 -41.10 -10.68
CA LYS A 3 7.36 -40.14 -9.56
C LYS A 3 7.21 -38.67 -9.95
N ILE A 4 7.31 -38.34 -11.25
CA ILE A 4 7.11 -36.97 -11.75
C ILE A 4 5.63 -36.74 -12.06
N THR A 5 4.95 -37.76 -12.59
CA THR A 5 3.51 -37.75 -12.80
C THR A 5 2.75 -37.69 -11.48
N GLU A 6 3.15 -38.44 -10.44
CA GLU A 6 2.53 -38.37 -9.11
C GLU A 6 2.62 -36.97 -8.48
N LYS A 7 3.77 -36.31 -8.59
CA LYS A 7 3.93 -34.93 -8.09
C LYS A 7 3.12 -33.91 -8.89
N GLN A 8 2.88 -34.15 -10.18
CA GLN A 8 2.03 -33.28 -10.99
C GLN A 8 0.55 -33.45 -10.61
N THR A 9 0.10 -34.68 -10.37
CA THR A 9 -1.27 -34.93 -9.88
C THR A 9 -1.48 -34.42 -8.46
N GLU A 10 -0.51 -34.53 -7.55
CA GLU A 10 -0.61 -33.96 -6.20
C GLU A 10 -0.72 -32.43 -6.23
N VAL A 11 0.05 -31.76 -7.09
CA VAL A 11 0.01 -30.30 -7.26
C VAL A 11 -1.30 -29.86 -7.93
N GLU A 12 -1.81 -30.60 -8.91
CA GLU A 12 -3.13 -30.35 -9.52
C GLU A 12 -4.26 -30.54 -8.52
N THR A 13 -4.18 -31.56 -7.65
CA THR A 13 -5.20 -31.84 -6.64
C THR A 13 -5.22 -30.77 -5.57
N ALA A 14 -4.05 -30.34 -5.06
CA ALA A 14 -3.95 -29.26 -4.09
C ALA A 14 -4.41 -27.90 -4.63
N LEU A 15 -4.18 -27.60 -5.91
CA LEU A 15 -4.69 -26.38 -6.55
C LEU A 15 -6.20 -26.40 -6.77
N SER A 16 -6.76 -27.58 -7.08
CA SER A 16 -8.18 -27.78 -7.32
C SER A 16 -9.00 -27.65 -6.03
N GLU A 17 -8.49 -28.18 -4.91
CA GLU A 17 -9.12 -28.07 -3.59
C GLU A 17 -9.16 -26.64 -3.05
N LEU A 18 -8.15 -25.81 -3.37
CA LEU A 18 -8.11 -24.39 -2.98
C LEU A 18 -8.99 -23.47 -3.84
N SER A 19 -9.41 -23.90 -5.04
CA SER A 19 -10.01 -23.02 -6.05
C SER A 19 -11.44 -23.36 -6.45
N GLY A 20 -11.97 -24.54 -6.10
CA GLY A 20 -13.38 -24.90 -6.32
C GLY A 20 -13.87 -24.82 -7.78
N CYS A 21 -12.98 -24.73 -8.76
CA CYS A 21 -13.28 -24.67 -10.18
C CYS A 21 -12.35 -25.62 -10.92
N PRO A 22 -12.88 -26.62 -11.65
CA PRO A 22 -12.07 -27.44 -12.55
C PRO A 22 -11.36 -26.52 -13.55
N MET A 23 -10.03 -26.64 -13.67
CA MET A 23 -9.25 -25.89 -14.66
C MET A 23 -9.79 -26.22 -16.07
N PRO A 24 -10.39 -25.27 -16.79
CA PRO A 24 -10.78 -25.50 -18.17
C PRO A 24 -9.50 -25.79 -18.96
N GLN A 25 -9.42 -26.95 -19.61
CA GLN A 25 -8.29 -27.29 -20.47
C GLN A 25 -8.16 -26.21 -21.56
N LEU A 26 -7.11 -25.41 -21.46
CA LEU A 26 -6.80 -24.37 -22.44
C LEU A 26 -6.40 -25.02 -23.76
N ASP A 27 -6.82 -24.40 -24.87
CA ASP A 27 -6.44 -24.85 -26.21
C ASP A 27 -4.90 -24.91 -26.33
N PRO A 28 -4.32 -26.05 -26.77
CA PRO A 28 -2.87 -26.21 -26.97
C PRO A 28 -2.22 -25.09 -27.80
N ARG A 29 -2.93 -24.51 -28.77
CA ARG A 29 -2.41 -23.41 -29.60
C ARG A 29 -2.24 -22.12 -28.79
N VAL A 30 -3.14 -21.87 -27.85
CA VAL A 30 -3.08 -20.72 -26.95
C VAL A 30 -1.87 -20.86 -26.02
N LEU A 31 -1.65 -22.06 -25.49
CA LEU A 31 -0.47 -22.38 -24.67
C LEU A 31 0.83 -22.11 -25.42
N GLU A 32 0.96 -22.57 -26.66
CA GLU A 32 2.17 -22.36 -27.47
C GLU A 32 2.44 -20.87 -27.73
N VAL A 33 1.41 -20.09 -28.06
CA VAL A 33 1.54 -18.65 -28.28
C VAL A 33 2.03 -17.93 -27.02
N TYR A 34 1.43 -18.21 -25.85
CA TYR A 34 1.82 -17.53 -24.61
C TYR A 34 3.17 -18.00 -24.05
N ARG A 35 3.60 -19.24 -24.36
CA ARG A 35 4.99 -19.68 -24.12
C ARG A 35 5.98 -18.88 -24.98
N GLY A 36 5.68 -18.62 -26.24
CA GLY A 36 6.51 -17.71 -27.06
C GLY A 36 6.55 -16.29 -26.48
N VAL A 37 5.42 -15.79 -25.95
CA VAL A 37 5.37 -14.47 -25.28
C VAL A 37 6.25 -14.43 -24.02
N ARG A 38 6.27 -15.51 -23.23
CA ARG A 38 7.15 -15.63 -22.04
C ARG A 38 8.61 -15.40 -22.41
N GLU A 39 9.12 -16.06 -23.45
CA GLU A 39 10.51 -15.92 -23.89
C GLU A 39 10.86 -14.48 -24.32
N VAL A 40 9.89 -13.78 -24.92
CA VAL A 40 10.06 -12.37 -25.27
C VAL A 40 10.12 -11.50 -24.02
N LEU A 41 9.24 -11.73 -23.04
CA LEU A 41 9.16 -10.91 -21.81
C LEU A 41 10.38 -11.10 -20.89
N SER A 42 10.98 -12.29 -20.88
CA SER A 42 12.20 -12.58 -20.09
C SER A 42 13.46 -11.91 -20.65
N LYS A 43 13.45 -11.48 -21.91
CA LYS A 43 14.57 -10.75 -22.57
C LYS A 43 14.22 -9.31 -22.92
N TYR A 44 13.00 -8.87 -22.67
CA TYR A 44 12.51 -7.56 -23.08
C TYR A 44 13.30 -6.41 -22.45
N ARG A 45 13.64 -5.40 -23.26
CA ARG A 45 14.23 -4.14 -22.76
C ARG A 45 13.47 -2.91 -23.25
N SER A 46 13.11 -2.89 -24.52
CA SER A 46 12.46 -1.75 -25.18
C SER A 46 11.63 -2.20 -26.38
N GLY A 47 10.80 -1.30 -26.91
CA GLY A 47 10.00 -1.56 -28.10
C GLY A 47 8.54 -1.92 -27.81
N LYS A 48 7.79 -2.31 -28.84
CA LYS A 48 6.37 -2.65 -28.69
C LYS A 48 6.23 -4.05 -28.10
N LEU A 49 5.38 -4.18 -27.09
CA LEU A 49 4.98 -5.50 -26.56
C LEU A 49 4.16 -6.29 -27.59
N PRO A 50 4.23 -7.64 -27.57
CA PRO A 50 3.41 -8.51 -28.41
C PRO A 50 1.92 -8.19 -28.31
N LYS A 51 1.20 -8.28 -29.44
CA LYS A 51 -0.24 -7.98 -29.47
C LYS A 51 -1.04 -8.94 -28.58
N ALA A 52 -0.65 -10.22 -28.54
CA ALA A 52 -1.22 -11.23 -27.65
C ALA A 52 -1.12 -10.82 -26.17
N PHE A 53 0.00 -10.23 -25.74
CA PHE A 53 0.13 -9.76 -24.37
C PHE A 53 -0.80 -8.58 -24.04
N LYS A 54 -0.97 -7.64 -24.98
CA LYS A 54 -1.79 -6.44 -24.77
C LYS A 54 -3.28 -6.72 -24.62
N ILE A 55 -3.76 -7.86 -25.14
CA ILE A 55 -5.17 -8.25 -25.07
C ILE A 55 -5.50 -9.03 -23.80
N ILE A 56 -4.51 -9.48 -23.01
CA ILE A 56 -4.72 -10.24 -21.77
C ILE A 56 -5.75 -9.57 -20.84
N PRO A 57 -5.70 -8.24 -20.58
CA PRO A 57 -6.69 -7.59 -19.72
C PRO A 57 -8.16 -7.67 -20.18
N ALA A 58 -8.39 -7.95 -21.47
CA ALA A 58 -9.72 -8.05 -22.04
C ALA A 58 -10.28 -9.50 -21.99
N LEU A 59 -9.45 -10.48 -21.63
CA LEU A 59 -9.85 -11.88 -21.53
C LEU A 59 -10.61 -12.14 -20.22
N SER A 60 -11.58 -13.05 -20.26
CA SER A 60 -12.31 -13.49 -19.05
C SER A 60 -11.41 -14.27 -18.10
N ASN A 61 -10.54 -15.12 -18.65
CA ASN A 61 -9.59 -15.98 -17.94
C ASN A 61 -8.17 -15.40 -17.90
N TRP A 62 -8.04 -14.08 -17.78
CA TRP A 62 -6.75 -13.37 -17.85
C TRP A 62 -5.70 -13.90 -16.86
N GLU A 63 -6.09 -14.35 -15.67
CA GLU A 63 -5.16 -14.86 -14.64
C GLU A 63 -4.45 -16.14 -15.07
N GLN A 64 -5.20 -17.08 -15.66
CA GLN A 64 -4.63 -18.34 -16.15
C GLN A 64 -3.65 -18.08 -17.30
N ILE A 65 -4.04 -17.20 -18.22
CA ILE A 65 -3.19 -16.78 -19.34
C ILE A 65 -1.92 -16.07 -18.84
N LEU A 66 -2.06 -15.22 -17.82
CA LEU A 66 -0.94 -14.53 -17.21
C LEU A 66 0.03 -15.49 -16.53
N TYR A 67 -0.48 -16.52 -15.87
CA TYR A 67 0.34 -17.54 -15.22
C TYR A 67 1.23 -18.28 -16.22
N ILE A 68 0.72 -18.61 -17.41
CA ILE A 68 1.51 -19.26 -18.48
C ILE A 68 2.69 -18.40 -18.93
N THR A 69 2.56 -17.07 -18.83
CA THR A 69 3.65 -16.16 -19.20
C THR A 69 4.75 -16.05 -18.13
N GLU A 70 4.64 -16.76 -17.01
CA GLU A 70 5.60 -16.82 -15.89
C GLU A 70 6.12 -15.44 -15.45
N PRO A 71 5.27 -14.63 -14.78
CA PRO A 71 5.60 -13.25 -14.41
C PRO A 71 6.87 -13.08 -13.57
N GLU A 72 7.26 -14.10 -12.81
CA GLU A 72 8.51 -14.19 -12.05
C GLU A 72 9.75 -14.07 -12.95
N THR A 73 9.68 -14.58 -14.18
CA THR A 73 10.80 -14.58 -15.14
C THR A 73 10.91 -13.28 -15.94
N TRP A 74 9.94 -12.38 -15.83
CA TRP A 74 9.94 -11.16 -16.62
C TRP A 74 11.10 -10.24 -16.26
N THR A 75 11.58 -9.48 -17.24
CA THR A 75 12.50 -8.36 -16.96
C THR A 75 11.80 -7.24 -16.19
N ALA A 76 12.57 -6.43 -15.47
CA ALA A 76 12.04 -5.23 -14.81
C ALA A 76 11.38 -4.25 -15.80
N ALA A 77 11.91 -4.15 -17.03
CA ALA A 77 11.32 -3.34 -18.10
C ALA A 77 9.97 -3.90 -18.58
N ALA A 78 9.83 -5.21 -18.69
CA ALA A 78 8.57 -5.87 -19.01
C ALA A 78 7.53 -5.63 -17.91
N MET A 79 7.91 -5.79 -16.64
CA MET A 79 7.04 -5.51 -15.48
C MET A 79 6.46 -4.08 -15.49
N TYR A 80 7.28 -3.10 -15.84
CA TYR A 80 6.82 -1.71 -15.99
C TYR A 80 5.76 -1.57 -17.08
N GLN A 81 6.02 -2.11 -18.27
CA GLN A 81 5.09 -2.02 -19.39
C GLN A 81 3.80 -2.82 -19.14
N ALA A 82 3.92 -3.99 -18.53
CA ALA A 82 2.80 -4.79 -18.07
C ALA A 82 1.94 -3.98 -17.10
N THR A 83 2.54 -3.43 -16.04
CA THR A 83 1.81 -2.65 -15.05
C THR A 83 1.10 -1.45 -15.68
N ARG A 84 1.71 -0.79 -16.68
CA ARG A 84 1.06 0.29 -17.43
C ARG A 84 -0.19 -0.17 -18.20
N ILE A 85 -0.14 -1.35 -18.83
CA ILE A 85 -1.27 -1.92 -19.57
C ILE A 85 -2.38 -2.41 -18.62
N PHE A 86 -2.01 -3.16 -17.59
CA PHE A 86 -2.96 -3.72 -16.63
C PHE A 86 -3.62 -2.61 -15.81
N SER A 87 -2.87 -1.58 -15.38
CA SER A 87 -3.43 -0.43 -14.66
C SER A 87 -4.37 0.42 -15.50
N SER A 88 -4.25 0.45 -16.83
CA SER A 88 -5.18 1.21 -17.68
C SER A 88 -6.42 0.40 -18.05
N ASN A 89 -6.25 -0.89 -18.37
CA ASN A 89 -7.29 -1.68 -19.02
C ASN A 89 -8.10 -2.54 -18.05
N LEU A 90 -7.53 -2.96 -16.91
CA LEU A 90 -8.26 -3.79 -15.95
C LEU A 90 -9.27 -2.97 -15.14
N LYS A 91 -10.36 -3.65 -14.75
CA LYS A 91 -11.26 -3.19 -13.69
C LYS A 91 -10.51 -3.16 -12.36
N GLU A 92 -10.96 -2.31 -11.43
CA GLU A 92 -10.27 -2.06 -10.15
C GLU A 92 -9.98 -3.34 -9.35
N ARG A 93 -10.97 -4.23 -9.22
CA ARG A 93 -10.81 -5.53 -8.52
C ARG A 93 -9.78 -6.43 -9.20
N MET A 94 -9.72 -6.45 -10.53
CA MET A 94 -8.75 -7.25 -11.27
C MET A 94 -7.34 -6.66 -11.17
N ALA A 95 -7.22 -5.33 -11.24
CA ALA A 95 -5.96 -4.63 -11.04
C ALA A 95 -5.39 -4.87 -9.63
N GLN A 96 -6.26 -4.90 -8.61
CA GLN A 96 -5.87 -5.26 -7.25
C GLN A 96 -5.26 -6.67 -7.20
N ARG A 97 -5.87 -7.66 -7.85
CA ARG A 97 -5.34 -9.04 -7.92
C ARG A 97 -3.99 -9.08 -8.63
N PHE A 98 -3.84 -8.38 -9.76
CA PHE A 98 -2.55 -8.27 -10.45
C PHE A 98 -1.47 -7.65 -9.54
N TYR A 99 -1.80 -6.60 -8.79
CA TYR A 99 -0.85 -5.97 -7.89
C TYR A 99 -0.44 -6.89 -6.75
N ASN A 100 -1.39 -7.63 -6.17
CA ASN A 100 -1.13 -8.50 -5.03
C ASN A 100 -0.35 -9.77 -5.41
N LEU A 101 -0.69 -10.40 -6.54
CA LEU A 101 -0.13 -11.69 -6.95
C LEU A 101 1.16 -11.58 -7.77
N VAL A 102 1.36 -10.46 -8.48
CA VAL A 102 2.48 -10.32 -9.42
C VAL A 102 3.40 -9.16 -9.05
N LEU A 103 2.86 -7.95 -8.90
CA LEU A 103 3.69 -6.76 -8.72
C LEU A 103 4.33 -6.71 -7.33
N LEU A 104 3.55 -6.93 -6.27
CA LEU A 104 4.00 -6.84 -4.88
C LEU A 104 5.11 -7.87 -4.56
N PRO A 105 4.96 -9.18 -4.84
CA PRO A 105 6.02 -10.15 -4.57
C PRO A 105 7.32 -9.77 -5.28
N ARG A 106 7.23 -9.40 -6.58
CA ARG A 106 8.40 -9.03 -7.37
C ARG A 106 9.16 -7.83 -6.81
N ILE A 107 8.46 -6.86 -6.22
CA ILE A 107 9.09 -5.70 -5.57
C ILE A 107 9.81 -6.12 -4.28
N ARG A 108 9.18 -7.00 -3.49
CA ARG A 108 9.76 -7.49 -2.24
C ARG A 108 11.02 -8.31 -2.51
N ASP A 109 11.01 -9.17 -3.54
CA ASP A 109 12.16 -9.96 -3.96
C ASP A 109 13.35 -9.06 -4.36
N ASP A 110 13.10 -8.05 -5.21
CA ASP A 110 14.15 -7.12 -5.67
C ASP A 110 14.76 -6.31 -4.52
N ILE A 111 13.94 -5.88 -3.55
CA ILE A 111 14.41 -5.17 -2.35
C ILE A 111 15.17 -6.11 -1.41
N ALA A 112 14.71 -7.35 -1.26
CA ALA A 112 15.36 -8.34 -0.41
C ALA A 112 16.75 -8.70 -0.95
N GLU A 113 16.87 -8.89 -2.27
CA GLU A 113 18.11 -9.28 -2.96
C GLU A 113 19.08 -8.10 -3.09
N TYR A 114 18.67 -6.98 -3.71
CA TYR A 114 19.58 -5.89 -4.06
C TYR A 114 19.66 -4.78 -3.02
N LYS A 115 18.80 -4.81 -1.98
CA LYS A 115 18.66 -3.75 -0.96
C LYS A 115 18.30 -2.37 -1.53
N ARG A 116 17.95 -2.30 -2.81
CA ARG A 116 17.49 -1.11 -3.54
C ARG A 116 16.51 -1.57 -4.61
N LEU A 117 15.56 -0.71 -4.98
CA LEU A 117 14.57 -1.07 -6.00
C LEU A 117 15.05 -0.64 -7.39
N ASN A 118 14.91 -1.53 -8.36
CA ASN A 118 15.17 -1.26 -9.77
C ASN A 118 14.32 -0.06 -10.27
N PHE A 119 14.91 0.78 -11.12
CA PHE A 119 14.24 1.96 -11.68
C PHE A 119 12.91 1.64 -12.38
N HIS A 120 12.85 0.56 -13.18
CA HIS A 120 11.63 0.20 -13.88
C HIS A 120 10.53 -0.28 -12.93
N LEU A 121 10.89 -1.02 -11.87
CA LEU A 121 9.94 -1.45 -10.84
C LEU A 121 9.42 -0.25 -10.02
N TYR A 122 10.29 0.72 -9.72
CA TYR A 122 9.89 1.98 -9.10
C TYR A 122 8.88 2.74 -9.96
N MET A 123 9.14 2.83 -11.27
CA MET A 123 8.21 3.44 -12.23
C MET A 123 6.92 2.62 -12.39
N ALA A 124 6.97 1.30 -12.23
CA ALA A 124 5.80 0.43 -12.25
C ALA A 124 4.88 0.74 -11.08
N LEU A 125 5.41 0.84 -9.86
CA LEU A 125 4.67 1.26 -8.67
C LEU A 125 4.03 2.65 -8.84
N LYS A 126 4.78 3.60 -9.41
CA LYS A 126 4.27 4.95 -9.70
C LYS A 126 3.10 4.91 -10.69
N LYS A 127 3.15 4.02 -11.70
CA LYS A 127 2.04 3.85 -12.65
C LYS A 127 0.86 3.08 -12.07
N ALA A 128 1.09 2.11 -11.19
CA ALA A 128 0.03 1.39 -10.49
C ALA A 128 -0.89 2.33 -9.70
N LEU A 129 -0.32 3.42 -9.16
CA LEU A 129 -1.04 4.39 -8.32
C LEU A 129 -2.08 5.23 -9.09
N PHE A 130 -2.11 5.16 -10.43
CA PHE A 130 -3.21 5.74 -11.23
C PHE A 130 -4.58 5.13 -10.88
N LYS A 131 -4.61 3.92 -10.29
CA LYS A 131 -5.80 3.33 -9.67
C LYS A 131 -5.59 3.23 -8.15
N PRO A 132 -5.83 4.30 -7.38
CA PRO A 132 -5.45 4.38 -5.96
C PRO A 132 -6.12 3.31 -5.10
N ALA A 133 -7.41 3.01 -5.32
CA ALA A 133 -8.11 1.98 -4.54
C ALA A 133 -7.50 0.58 -4.73
N ALA A 134 -7.19 0.20 -5.98
CA ALA A 134 -6.51 -1.05 -6.29
C ALA A 134 -5.09 -1.07 -5.72
N TRP A 135 -4.37 0.06 -5.78
CA TRP A 135 -3.03 0.19 -5.22
C TRP A 135 -3.05 -0.02 -3.70
N PHE A 136 -3.95 0.64 -2.96
CA PHE A 136 -3.98 0.53 -1.50
C PHE A 136 -4.33 -0.88 -1.04
N LYS A 137 -5.38 -1.48 -1.63
CA LYS A 137 -5.83 -2.84 -1.30
C LYS A 137 -4.93 -3.95 -1.84
N GLY A 138 -4.16 -3.68 -2.89
CA GLY A 138 -3.31 -4.68 -3.55
C GLY A 138 -1.85 -4.63 -3.10
N ILE A 139 -1.36 -3.47 -2.65
CA ILE A 139 0.06 -3.23 -2.33
C ILE A 139 0.23 -2.88 -0.86
N LEU A 140 -0.23 -1.70 -0.40
CA LEU A 140 0.10 -1.21 0.94
C LEU A 140 -0.57 -1.98 2.07
N ILE A 141 -1.88 -2.20 2.00
CA ILE A 141 -2.62 -2.89 3.04
C ILE A 141 -2.07 -4.32 3.22
N PRO A 142 -1.94 -5.14 2.15
CA PRO A 142 -1.34 -6.47 2.27
C PRO A 142 0.12 -6.45 2.75
N LEU A 143 0.91 -5.46 2.34
CA LEU A 143 2.30 -5.32 2.80
C LEU A 143 2.35 -5.11 4.31
N CYS A 144 1.52 -4.21 4.85
CA CYS A 144 1.44 -3.94 6.28
C CYS A 144 0.84 -5.13 7.06
N GLU A 145 -0.23 -5.76 6.54
CA GLU A 145 -0.90 -6.90 7.17
C GLU A 145 -0.02 -8.15 7.23
N SER A 146 0.94 -8.30 6.30
CA SER A 146 1.86 -9.45 6.30
C SER A 146 2.78 -9.53 7.51
N GLY A 147 2.91 -8.45 8.31
CA GLY A 147 3.78 -8.39 9.50
C GLY A 147 5.29 -8.45 9.21
N THR A 148 5.69 -8.79 7.99
CA THR A 148 7.09 -8.95 7.55
C THR A 148 7.61 -7.71 6.82
N CYS A 149 6.87 -6.60 6.83
CA CYS A 149 7.27 -5.35 6.20
C CYS A 149 8.48 -4.73 6.89
N THR A 150 9.58 -4.60 6.14
CA THR A 150 10.83 -4.02 6.63
C THR A 150 10.80 -2.48 6.52
N LEU A 151 11.62 -1.81 7.33
CA LEU A 151 11.78 -0.34 7.26
C LEU A 151 12.24 0.12 5.86
N ARG A 152 13.04 -0.69 5.17
CA ARG A 152 13.56 -0.36 3.84
C ARG A 152 12.48 -0.45 2.76
N GLU A 153 11.64 -1.47 2.79
CA GLU A 153 10.45 -1.56 1.92
C GLU A 153 9.53 -0.35 2.17
N ALA A 154 9.27 -0.02 3.44
CA ALA A 154 8.41 1.09 3.82
C ALA A 154 8.93 2.45 3.33
N ILE A 155 10.24 2.73 3.42
CA ILE A 155 10.84 3.96 2.90
C ILE A 155 10.71 4.05 1.38
N ILE A 156 11.01 2.96 0.66
CA ILE A 156 10.97 2.94 -0.81
C ILE A 156 9.54 3.17 -1.31
N ILE A 157 8.58 2.40 -0.79
CA ILE A 157 7.17 2.49 -1.19
C ILE A 157 6.56 3.81 -0.70
N GLY A 158 6.91 4.23 0.52
CA GLY A 158 6.51 5.52 1.08
C GLY A 158 6.96 6.71 0.25
N SER A 159 8.15 6.65 -0.36
CA SER A 159 8.62 7.71 -1.26
C SER A 159 7.72 7.92 -2.48
N ILE A 160 6.98 6.90 -2.90
CA ILE A 160 6.04 7.00 -4.03
C ILE A 160 4.76 7.67 -3.58
N LEU A 161 4.27 7.32 -2.39
CA LEU A 161 3.14 7.99 -1.76
C LEU A 161 3.42 9.48 -1.58
N SER A 162 4.61 9.87 -1.13
CA SER A 162 4.96 11.28 -0.94
C SER A 162 5.02 12.06 -2.26
N LYS A 163 5.55 11.47 -3.33
CA LYS A 163 5.73 12.14 -4.64
C LYS A 163 4.47 12.21 -5.49
N CYS A 164 3.52 11.30 -5.32
CA CYS A 164 2.34 11.24 -6.18
C CYS A 164 1.14 11.92 -5.52
N SER A 165 0.30 12.58 -6.33
CA SER A 165 -0.99 13.08 -5.86
C SER A 165 -1.98 11.92 -5.76
N ILE A 166 -2.73 11.86 -4.66
CA ILE A 166 -3.67 10.77 -4.34
C ILE A 166 -5.00 11.42 -3.94
N PRO A 167 -6.15 10.98 -4.48
CA PRO A 167 -7.44 11.54 -4.09
C PRO A 167 -7.71 11.35 -2.59
N VAL A 168 -8.24 12.41 -1.95
CA VAL A 168 -8.43 12.51 -0.50
C VAL A 168 -9.20 11.31 0.07
N LEU A 169 -10.33 10.92 -0.53
CA LEU A 169 -11.14 9.80 -0.05
C LEU A 169 -10.36 8.48 0.07
N HIS A 170 -9.47 8.21 -0.88
CA HIS A 170 -8.66 7.00 -0.88
C HIS A 170 -7.56 7.06 0.18
N SER A 171 -6.92 8.22 0.33
CA SER A 171 -5.94 8.46 1.39
C SER A 171 -6.58 8.34 2.78
N SER A 172 -7.76 8.91 2.98
CA SER A 172 -8.54 8.83 4.22
C SER A 172 -8.88 7.39 4.58
N ALA A 173 -9.38 6.60 3.62
CA ALA A 173 -9.69 5.19 3.85
C ALA A 173 -8.44 4.35 4.17
N ALA A 174 -7.33 4.60 3.48
CA ALA A 174 -6.06 3.93 3.77
C ALA A 174 -5.53 4.29 5.17
N LEU A 175 -5.62 5.57 5.55
CA LEU A 175 -5.15 6.07 6.84
C LEU A 175 -5.94 5.47 8.00
N LEU A 176 -7.27 5.38 7.88
CA LEU A 176 -8.13 4.73 8.86
C LEU A 176 -7.76 3.26 9.02
N LYS A 177 -7.57 2.52 7.92
CA LYS A 177 -7.19 1.11 7.99
C LYS A 177 -5.80 0.91 8.62
N LEU A 178 -4.82 1.77 8.30
CA LEU A 178 -3.48 1.70 8.92
C LEU A 178 -3.51 2.02 10.42
N ALA A 179 -4.38 2.92 10.86
CA ALA A 179 -4.57 3.27 12.26
C ALA A 179 -5.18 2.11 13.08
N GLU A 180 -6.08 1.33 12.48
CA GLU A 180 -6.72 0.16 13.09
C GLU A 180 -5.82 -1.11 13.08
N MET A 181 -4.76 -1.14 12.29
CA MET A 181 -3.84 -2.28 12.20
C MET A 181 -2.92 -2.39 13.42
N GLN A 182 -2.35 -3.58 13.62
CA GLN A 182 -1.29 -3.78 14.60
C GLN A 182 -0.09 -2.88 14.32
N TYR A 183 0.52 -2.41 15.41
CA TYR A 183 1.65 -1.51 15.33
C TYR A 183 2.90 -2.19 14.76
N SER A 184 3.55 -1.51 13.81
CA SER A 184 4.92 -1.79 13.39
C SER A 184 5.64 -0.48 13.06
N GLY A 185 6.96 -0.45 13.19
CA GLY A 185 7.76 0.74 12.83
C GLY A 185 7.59 1.13 11.36
N ALA A 186 7.36 0.15 10.47
CA ALA A 186 7.03 0.39 9.07
C ALA A 186 5.67 1.09 8.89
N ASN A 187 4.66 0.72 9.69
CA ASN A 187 3.34 1.33 9.65
C ASN A 187 3.39 2.84 10.00
N SER A 188 4.18 3.22 11.01
CA SER A 188 4.38 4.65 11.36
C SER A 188 4.94 5.50 10.21
N ILE A 189 5.77 4.93 9.33
CA ILE A 189 6.30 5.65 8.17
C ILE A 189 5.15 6.00 7.22
N PHE A 190 4.25 5.05 6.95
CA PHE A 190 3.12 5.28 6.06
C PHE A 190 2.09 6.23 6.66
N LEU A 191 1.77 6.09 7.95
CA LEU A 191 0.90 7.02 8.68
C LEU A 191 1.43 8.46 8.56
N ARG A 192 2.69 8.69 8.93
CA ARG A 192 3.34 10.01 8.85
C ARG A 192 3.26 10.59 7.43
N LEU A 193 3.61 9.80 6.42
CA LEU A 193 3.65 10.26 5.02
C LEU A 193 2.26 10.63 4.48
N LEU A 194 1.21 9.93 4.90
CA LEU A 194 -0.17 10.25 4.53
C LEU A 194 -0.69 11.49 5.28
N ILE A 195 -0.33 11.65 6.56
CA ILE A 195 -0.62 12.85 7.36
C ILE A 195 0.06 14.08 6.73
N ASP A 196 1.31 13.94 6.30
CA ASP A 196 2.09 15.00 5.63
C ASP A 196 1.54 15.42 4.27
N LYS A 197 0.54 14.72 3.72
CA LYS A 197 -0.20 15.18 2.54
C LYS A 197 -1.11 16.38 2.82
N LYS A 198 -1.43 16.64 4.10
CA LYS A 198 -2.24 17.79 4.53
C LYS A 198 -3.58 17.90 3.80
N TYR A 199 -4.25 16.77 3.60
CA TYR A 199 -5.60 16.78 3.04
C TYR A 199 -6.62 17.12 4.11
N ALA A 200 -7.76 17.66 3.72
CA ALA A 200 -8.90 17.77 4.63
C ALA A 200 -9.42 16.36 4.96
N LEU A 201 -9.15 15.89 6.18
CA LEU A 201 -9.54 14.55 6.62
C LEU A 201 -10.93 14.58 7.26
N PRO A 202 -11.79 13.57 7.02
CA PRO A 202 -13.02 13.40 7.78
C PRO A 202 -12.72 13.20 9.27
N PHE A 203 -13.54 13.78 10.16
CA PHE A 203 -13.32 13.69 11.62
C PHE A 203 -13.20 12.25 12.12
N ARG A 204 -13.99 11.31 11.56
CA ARG A 204 -13.87 9.88 11.88
C ARG A 204 -12.45 9.33 11.69
N VAL A 205 -11.70 9.82 10.69
CA VAL A 205 -10.32 9.39 10.44
C VAL A 205 -9.38 10.00 11.47
N LEU A 206 -9.60 11.27 11.85
CA LEU A 206 -8.84 11.92 12.92
C LEU A 206 -9.08 11.23 14.26
N ASP A 207 -10.32 10.89 14.59
CA ASP A 207 -10.67 10.17 15.81
C ASP A 207 -9.98 8.80 15.85
N ALA A 208 -9.94 8.08 14.72
CA ALA A 208 -9.22 6.80 14.60
C ALA A 208 -7.69 6.97 14.78
N LEU A 209 -7.10 8.05 14.27
CA LEU A 209 -5.68 8.35 14.48
C LEU A 209 -5.38 8.69 15.94
N VAL A 210 -6.22 9.50 16.57
CA VAL A 210 -6.08 9.82 18.00
C VAL A 210 -6.18 8.54 18.82
N PHE A 211 -7.18 7.70 18.56
CA PHE A 211 -7.34 6.41 19.22
C PHE A 211 -6.13 5.49 19.02
N HIS A 212 -5.59 5.43 17.80
CA HIS A 212 -4.36 4.70 17.50
C HIS A 212 -3.21 5.15 18.41
N PHE A 213 -2.97 6.46 18.56
CA PHE A 213 -1.90 6.95 19.44
C PHE A 213 -2.20 6.71 20.92
N LEU A 214 -3.44 6.89 21.36
CA LEU A 214 -3.84 6.66 22.76
C LEU A 214 -3.75 5.19 23.17
N ALA A 215 -3.87 4.24 22.24
CA ALA A 215 -3.69 2.81 22.51
C ALA A 215 -2.29 2.48 23.08
N PHE A 216 -1.28 3.34 22.85
CA PHE A 216 0.06 3.15 23.40
C PHE A 216 0.23 3.64 24.84
N ARG A 217 -0.81 4.22 25.47
CA ARG A 217 -0.72 4.72 26.85
C ARG A 217 -0.28 3.65 27.85
N SER A 218 -0.73 2.40 27.67
CA SER A 218 -0.38 1.26 28.52
C SER A 218 0.86 0.49 28.04
N GLU A 219 1.42 0.85 26.88
CA GLU A 219 2.58 0.18 26.29
C GLU A 219 3.84 0.49 27.12
N GLN A 220 4.56 -0.54 27.54
CA GLN A 220 5.78 -0.39 28.35
C GLN A 220 7.05 -0.33 27.49
N ARG A 221 6.94 -0.68 26.20
CA ARG A 221 8.07 -0.65 25.27
C ARG A 221 8.48 0.79 24.96
N LEU A 222 9.78 1.00 24.81
CA LEU A 222 10.31 2.26 24.29
C LEU A 222 9.86 2.45 22.84
N LEU A 223 9.11 3.51 22.59
CA LEU A 223 8.58 3.81 21.25
C LEU A 223 9.69 4.39 20.36
N PRO A 224 9.79 3.94 19.09
CA PRO A 224 10.77 4.47 18.16
C PRO A 224 10.56 5.96 17.84
N VAL A 225 11.63 6.66 17.46
CA VAL A 225 11.58 8.06 16.99
C VAL A 225 10.55 8.27 15.89
N LEU A 226 10.36 7.28 14.99
CA LEU A 226 9.37 7.33 13.91
C LEU A 226 7.93 7.47 14.43
N TRP A 227 7.62 6.89 15.59
CA TRP A 227 6.31 7.03 16.22
C TRP A 227 6.09 8.47 16.68
N HIS A 228 7.06 9.05 17.40
CA HIS A 228 6.99 10.44 17.84
C HIS A 228 6.92 11.42 16.67
N GLN A 229 7.65 11.16 15.58
CA GLN A 229 7.55 11.96 14.35
C GLN A 229 6.17 11.87 13.69
N SER A 230 5.53 10.69 13.73
CA SER A 230 4.16 10.54 13.21
C SER A 230 3.15 11.31 14.06
N LEU A 231 3.29 11.30 15.39
CA LEU A 231 2.45 12.07 16.30
C LEU A 231 2.67 13.58 16.13
N LEU A 232 3.92 14.02 15.97
CA LEU A 232 4.24 15.41 15.65
C LEU A 232 3.59 15.85 14.34
N ALA A 233 3.62 15.02 13.30
CA ALA A 233 2.95 15.34 12.04
C ALA A 233 1.43 15.53 12.24
N LEU A 234 0.78 14.68 13.05
CA LEU A 234 -0.64 14.86 13.40
C LEU A 234 -0.87 16.22 14.07
N ALA A 235 -0.09 16.55 15.10
CA ALA A 235 -0.20 17.81 15.83
C ALA A 235 0.10 19.03 14.95
N GLN A 236 1.09 18.98 14.06
CA GLN A 236 1.43 20.11 13.19
C GLN A 236 0.37 20.39 12.11
N ARG A 237 -0.37 19.36 11.66
CA ARG A 237 -1.28 19.48 10.51
C ARG A 237 -2.74 19.60 10.90
N TYR A 238 -3.15 18.94 11.98
CA TYR A 238 -4.56 18.76 12.34
C TYR A 238 -4.89 19.27 13.75
N LYS A 239 -4.02 20.07 14.37
CA LYS A 239 -4.25 20.63 15.72
C LYS A 239 -5.55 21.40 15.89
N GLU A 240 -6.05 22.05 14.85
CA GLU A 240 -7.32 22.81 14.89
C GLU A 240 -8.55 21.89 14.75
N ASP A 241 -8.38 20.69 14.18
CA ASP A 241 -9.45 19.72 13.94
C ASP A 241 -9.65 18.73 15.09
N LEU A 242 -8.91 18.90 16.20
CA LEU A 242 -8.99 18.06 17.40
C LEU A 242 -9.91 18.70 18.45
N SER A 243 -10.69 17.87 19.16
CA SER A 243 -11.46 18.34 20.32
C SER A 243 -10.58 18.61 21.53
N SER A 244 -11.10 19.36 22.51
CA SER A 244 -10.38 19.67 23.75
C SER A 244 -9.99 18.38 24.50
N GLU A 245 -10.91 17.43 24.61
CA GLU A 245 -10.68 16.12 25.24
C GLU A 245 -9.57 15.32 24.53
N GLN A 246 -9.57 15.31 23.19
CA GLN A 246 -8.54 14.62 22.42
C GLN A 246 -7.16 15.24 22.64
N LYS A 247 -7.07 16.57 22.69
CA LYS A 247 -5.80 17.27 22.95
C LYS A 247 -5.29 16.98 24.36
N GLU A 248 -6.16 17.03 25.37
CA GLU A 248 -5.79 16.71 26.75
C GLU A 248 -5.27 15.28 26.87
N ALA A 249 -5.95 14.32 26.25
CA ALA A 249 -5.53 12.92 26.23
C ALA A 249 -4.16 12.73 25.55
N LEU A 250 -3.91 13.42 24.43
CA LEU A 250 -2.60 13.39 23.76
C LEU A 250 -1.50 14.06 24.59
N LEU A 251 -1.80 15.16 25.28
CA LEU A 251 -0.86 15.80 26.21
C LEU A 251 -0.54 14.92 27.42
N GLU A 252 -1.51 14.14 27.89
CA GLU A 252 -1.31 13.14 28.92
C GLU A 252 -0.43 11.99 28.43
N LEU A 253 -0.66 11.51 27.20
CA LEU A 253 0.17 10.47 26.56
C LEU A 253 1.66 10.86 26.52
N LEU A 254 1.98 12.12 26.26
CA LEU A 254 3.37 12.62 26.25
C LEU A 254 4.06 12.56 27.62
N LYS A 255 3.31 12.42 28.73
CA LYS A 255 3.88 12.21 30.07
C LYS A 255 4.36 10.77 30.26
N PHE A 256 3.67 9.81 29.65
CA PHE A 256 4.06 8.40 29.65
C PHE A 256 5.19 8.14 28.66
N HIS A 257 5.05 8.66 27.44
CA HIS A 257 6.00 8.46 26.34
C HIS A 257 6.61 9.79 25.90
N SER A 258 7.79 10.09 26.44
CA SER A 258 8.50 11.36 26.19
C SER A 258 9.76 11.16 25.34
N HIS A 259 9.94 12.05 24.35
CA HIS A 259 11.15 12.17 23.54
C HIS A 259 11.79 13.53 23.79
N PRO A 260 13.09 13.62 24.14
CA PRO A 260 13.73 14.86 24.59
C PRO A 260 13.56 16.07 23.65
N GLN A 261 13.61 15.84 22.34
CA GLN A 261 13.54 16.92 21.33
C GLN A 261 12.15 17.09 20.71
N ILE A 262 11.34 16.03 20.66
CA ILE A 262 10.11 16.02 19.84
C ILE A 262 8.87 16.30 20.70
N SER A 263 8.80 15.69 21.89
CA SER A 263 7.65 15.91 22.79
C SER A 263 7.42 17.38 23.18
N PRO A 264 8.46 18.22 23.38
CA PRO A 264 8.27 19.66 23.59
C PRO A 264 7.59 20.35 22.39
N GLU A 265 7.95 19.98 21.16
CA GLU A 265 7.32 20.52 19.96
C GLU A 265 5.86 20.08 19.82
N ILE A 266 5.57 18.80 20.07
CA ILE A 266 4.18 18.28 20.04
C ILE A 266 3.33 19.06 21.04
N ARG A 267 3.81 19.23 22.28
CA ARG A 267 3.12 19.99 23.32
C ARG A 267 2.86 21.43 22.87
N ARG A 268 3.87 22.10 22.31
CA ARG A 268 3.74 23.48 21.81
C ARG A 268 2.67 23.59 20.72
N GLU A 269 2.65 22.67 19.75
CA GLU A 269 1.65 22.68 18.68
C GLU A 269 0.23 22.46 19.22
N LEU A 270 0.05 21.52 20.15
CA LEU A 270 -1.27 21.21 20.72
C LEU A 270 -1.81 22.33 21.62
N MET A 271 -0.96 22.98 22.42
CA MET A 271 -1.39 24.07 23.32
C MET A 271 -1.70 25.38 22.58
N ASN A 272 -0.98 25.67 21.49
CA ASN A 272 -1.12 26.93 20.74
C ASN A 272 -2.13 26.83 19.59
N SER A 273 -3.27 26.14 19.79
CA SER A 273 -4.28 25.96 18.74
C SER A 273 -5.70 25.93 19.29
N GLY A 274 -6.64 26.47 18.51
CA GLY A 274 -8.08 26.35 18.78
C GLY A 274 -8.56 24.91 18.65
N THR A 275 -9.72 24.59 19.19
CA THR A 275 -10.32 23.26 19.16
C THR A 275 -11.61 23.27 18.35
N ARG A 276 -11.96 22.14 17.73
CA ARG A 276 -13.15 22.08 16.86
C ARG A 276 -14.49 22.14 17.59
N ASP A 277 -14.48 21.91 18.91
CA ASP A 277 -15.65 21.86 19.79
C ASP A 277 -16.02 23.22 20.39
N VAL A 278 -15.17 24.24 20.18
CA VAL A 278 -15.49 25.63 20.56
C VAL A 278 -16.19 26.29 19.37
N GLU A 279 -17.51 26.44 19.48
CA GLU A 279 -18.27 27.27 18.53
C GLU A 279 -17.73 28.70 18.60
N GLY A 280 -17.27 29.23 17.46
CA GLY A 280 -16.87 30.63 17.38
C GLY A 280 -18.06 31.52 17.74
N GLU A 281 -17.82 32.55 18.57
CA GLU A 281 -18.81 33.59 18.83
C GLU A 281 -19.44 34.04 17.51
N GLN A 282 -20.76 33.94 17.41
CA GLN A 282 -21.50 34.52 16.28
C GLN A 282 -21.08 35.99 16.18
N PRO A 283 -20.71 36.50 14.99
CA PRO A 283 -20.46 37.93 14.84
C PRO A 283 -21.70 38.68 15.34
N PRO A 284 -21.53 39.73 16.16
CA PRO A 284 -22.67 40.45 16.71
C PRO A 284 -23.57 40.88 15.56
N ALA A 285 -24.86 40.58 15.68
CA ALA A 285 -25.85 41.03 14.72
C ALA A 285 -25.68 42.54 14.56
N MET A 286 -25.30 42.99 13.36
CA MET A 286 -25.30 44.41 13.04
C MET A 286 -26.77 44.85 13.09
N GLU A 287 -27.09 45.74 14.04
CA GLU A 287 -28.39 46.39 14.19
C GLU A 287 -28.82 47.16 12.94
#